data_AF-A0A813IDU3-F1
#
_entry.id   AF-A0A813IDU3-F1
#
_cell.length_a   1.000
_cell.length_b   1.000
_cell.length_c   1.000
_cell.angle_alpha   90.00
_cell.angle_beta   90.00
_cell.angle_gamma   90.00
#
_symmetry.space_group_name_H-M   'P 1'
#
loop_
_entity.id
_entity.type
_entity.pdbx_description
1 polymer ?
#
loop_
_entity_poly.entity_id
_entity_poly.type
_entity_poly.pdbx_seq_one_letter_code
_entity_poly.pdbx_strand_id
1 'polypeptide(L)'
;DLALAFAALLEQLFPPGGRLERSSGRRASASALSPDAFLETLCRHCPLVAEQPGAQQDAHEVLNFLLDALHEDLNKIRSPPSYKEGRDFLSEDDIACRGEERFAAEAWHDHLQRHRSMLVDLCQGQLRSQVRCCECSYSSVTF
;
A
#
# COMPACT_ATOMS: atom_id res chain seq x y z
N ASP A 1 3.06 -15.47 1.13
CA ASP A 1 2.26 -16.36 2.03
C ASP A 1 1.08 -15.58 2.59
N LEU A 2 1.34 -14.35 3.06
CA LEU A 2 0.33 -13.42 3.53
C LEU A 2 -0.80 -13.13 2.52
N ALA A 3 -0.48 -12.95 1.23
CA ALA A 3 -1.53 -12.71 0.22
C ALA A 3 -2.49 -13.90 0.05
N LEU A 4 -2.01 -15.14 0.20
CA LEU A 4 -2.85 -16.33 0.14
C LEU A 4 -3.72 -16.46 1.39
N ALA A 5 -3.15 -16.22 2.57
CA ALA A 5 -3.91 -16.23 3.83
C ALA A 5 -5.00 -15.14 3.84
N PHE A 6 -4.69 -13.95 3.32
CA PHE A 6 -5.65 -12.87 3.18
C PHE A 6 -6.75 -13.20 2.16
N ALA A 7 -6.40 -13.78 1.01
CA ALA A 7 -7.39 -14.25 0.03
C ALA A 7 -8.33 -15.32 0.62
N ALA A 8 -7.80 -16.30 1.36
CA ALA A 8 -8.60 -17.33 2.02
C ALA A 8 -9.56 -16.74 3.06
N LEU A 9 -9.16 -15.67 3.76
CA LEU A 9 -10.06 -14.94 4.66
C LEU A 9 -11.16 -14.20 3.88
N LEU A 10 -10.82 -13.55 2.76
CA LEU A 10 -11.78 -12.88 1.89
C LEU A 10 -12.81 -13.83 1.30
N GLU A 11 -12.41 -15.04 0.87
CA GLU A 11 -13.33 -16.06 0.35
C GLU A 11 -14.32 -16.56 1.40
N GLN A 12 -13.89 -16.63 2.67
CA GLN A 12 -14.79 -16.98 3.78
C GLN A 12 -15.77 -15.84 4.11
N LEU A 13 -15.31 -14.59 4.04
CA LEU A 13 -16.15 -13.40 4.25
C LEU A 13 -17.13 -13.17 3.09
N PHE A 14 -16.70 -13.46 1.86
CA PHE A 14 -17.40 -13.15 0.61
C PHE A 14 -17.38 -14.37 -0.35
N PRO A 15 -18.14 -15.44 -0.04
CA PRO A 15 -18.12 -16.66 -0.84
C PRO A 15 -18.61 -16.43 -2.28
N PRO A 16 -17.95 -17.03 -3.29
CA PRO A 16 -18.35 -16.90 -4.69
C PRO A 16 -19.74 -17.50 -4.91
N GLY A 17 -20.66 -16.70 -5.44
CA GLY A 17 -22.09 -17.07 -5.56
C GLY A 17 -22.99 -16.48 -4.47
N GLY A 18 -22.44 -15.67 -3.57
CA GLY A 18 -23.16 -14.84 -2.61
C GLY A 18 -24.05 -13.80 -3.31
N ARG A 19 -25.20 -14.26 -3.80
CA ARG A 19 -26.34 -13.41 -4.12
C ARG A 19 -26.58 -12.51 -2.90
N LEU A 20 -26.56 -11.19 -3.11
CA LEU A 20 -27.37 -10.28 -2.32
C LEU A 20 -28.85 -10.67 -2.55
N GLU A 21 -29.29 -11.81 -2.00
CA GLU A 21 -30.71 -12.15 -1.97
C GLU A 21 -31.38 -11.10 -1.09
N ARG A 22 -32.01 -10.13 -1.75
CA ARG A 22 -33.12 -9.34 -1.21
C ARG A 22 -34.34 -10.26 -1.03
N SER A 23 -34.16 -11.42 -0.39
CA SER A 23 -35.27 -12.27 0.04
C SER A 23 -35.70 -11.80 1.42
N SER A 24 -36.83 -11.12 1.43
CA SER A 24 -37.70 -10.92 2.58
C SER A 24 -37.71 -12.15 3.50
N GLY A 25 -37.32 -11.98 4.78
CA GLY A 25 -37.78 -12.85 5.86
C GLY A 25 -36.85 -13.97 6.35
N ARG A 26 -35.57 -13.68 6.64
CA ARG A 26 -34.78 -14.16 7.80
C ARG A 26 -33.32 -13.83 7.52
N ARG A 27 -32.76 -12.85 8.25
CA ARG A 27 -31.29 -12.71 8.35
C ARG A 27 -30.77 -14.05 8.86
N ALA A 28 -30.12 -14.84 8.01
CA ALA A 28 -29.18 -15.83 8.49
C ALA A 28 -28.28 -15.08 9.46
N SER A 29 -28.20 -15.52 10.72
CA SER A 29 -27.31 -14.93 11.70
C SER A 29 -25.92 -14.96 11.07
N ALA A 30 -25.38 -13.81 10.68
CA ALA A 30 -24.00 -13.74 10.22
C ALA A 30 -23.15 -14.17 11.42
N SER A 31 -22.78 -15.45 11.45
CA SER A 31 -21.91 -15.99 12.48
C SER A 31 -20.56 -15.33 12.30
N ALA A 32 -20.01 -14.79 13.39
CA ALA A 32 -18.66 -14.23 13.37
C ALA A 32 -17.66 -15.30 12.89
N LEU A 33 -16.73 -14.89 12.05
CA LEU A 33 -15.61 -15.72 11.60
C LEU A 33 -14.39 -15.40 12.47
N SER A 34 -13.65 -16.43 12.86
CA SER A 34 -12.36 -16.26 13.53
C SER A 34 -11.24 -16.23 12.48
N PRO A 35 -10.46 -15.14 12.36
CA PRO A 35 -9.42 -15.01 11.35
C PRO A 35 -8.09 -15.66 11.79
N ASP A 36 -8.10 -16.75 12.56
CA ASP A 36 -6.92 -17.30 13.24
C ASP A 36 -5.77 -17.62 12.29
N ALA A 37 -6.06 -18.27 11.16
CA ALA A 37 -5.04 -18.61 10.15
C ALA A 37 -4.40 -17.36 9.50
N PHE A 38 -5.20 -16.31 9.30
CA PHE A 38 -4.68 -15.03 8.80
C PHE A 38 -3.85 -14.33 9.87
N LEU A 39 -4.34 -14.29 11.12
CA LEU A 39 -3.64 -13.66 12.24
C LEU A 39 -2.29 -14.35 12.50
N GLU A 40 -2.23 -15.68 12.48
CA GLU A 40 -0.98 -16.44 12.61
C GLU A 40 0.02 -16.07 11.51
N THR A 41 -0.45 -15.94 10.27
CA THR A 41 0.38 -15.52 9.14
C THR A 41 0.84 -14.07 9.28
N LEU A 42 -0.04 -13.18 9.71
CA LEU A 42 0.27 -11.77 9.94
C LEU A 42 1.35 -11.63 11.03
N CYS A 43 1.23 -12.34 12.16
CA CYS A 43 2.24 -12.33 13.22
C CYS A 43 3.61 -12.84 12.76
N ARG A 44 3.67 -13.80 11.81
CA ARG A 44 4.96 -14.26 11.26
C ARG A 44 5.70 -13.18 10.48
N HIS A 45 4.97 -12.23 9.89
CA HIS A 45 5.54 -11.18 9.04
C HIS A 45 5.60 -9.81 9.71
N CYS A 46 4.72 -9.52 10.68
CA CYS A 46 4.56 -8.23 11.34
C CYS A 46 5.02 -8.30 12.80
N PRO A 47 6.24 -7.83 13.12
CA PRO A 47 6.75 -7.83 14.50
C PRO A 47 5.83 -7.10 15.47
N LEU A 48 5.22 -5.99 15.03
CA LEU A 48 4.29 -5.20 15.83
C LEU A 48 3.18 -6.04 16.48
N VAL A 49 2.55 -6.92 15.68
CA VAL A 49 1.43 -7.75 16.15
C VAL A 49 1.95 -8.98 16.92
N ALA A 50 3.15 -9.46 16.58
CA ALA A 50 3.74 -10.65 17.17
C ALA A 50 4.29 -10.43 18.58
N GLU A 51 4.85 -9.26 18.86
CA GLU A 51 5.55 -8.96 20.12
C GLU A 51 4.63 -8.88 21.33
N GLN A 52 3.37 -8.49 21.14
CA GLN A 52 2.37 -8.41 22.22
C GLN A 52 1.06 -9.12 21.86
N PRO A 53 1.04 -10.47 21.90
CA PRO A 53 -0.17 -11.24 21.62
C PRO A 53 -1.32 -10.86 22.55
N GLY A 54 -2.45 -10.46 21.96
CA GLY A 54 -3.65 -10.07 22.70
C GLY A 54 -3.68 -8.63 23.23
N ALA A 55 -2.60 -7.85 23.04
CA ALA A 55 -2.64 -6.41 23.29
C ALA A 55 -3.37 -5.67 22.17
N GLN A 56 -3.98 -4.52 22.49
CA GLN A 56 -4.55 -3.64 21.48
C GLN A 56 -3.43 -2.99 20.66
N GLN A 57 -3.64 -2.87 19.34
CA GLN A 57 -2.69 -2.31 18.38
C GLN A 57 -3.29 -1.09 17.68
N ASP A 58 -2.43 -0.22 17.14
CA ASP A 58 -2.87 0.86 16.26
C ASP A 58 -3.29 0.28 14.90
N ALA A 59 -4.56 0.46 14.54
CA ALA A 59 -5.11 -0.04 13.29
C ALA A 59 -4.43 0.56 12.05
N HIS A 60 -3.94 1.80 12.12
CA HIS A 60 -3.27 2.45 11.01
C HIS A 60 -1.90 1.83 10.74
N GLU A 61 -1.16 1.48 11.79
CA GLU A 61 0.14 0.83 11.65
C GLU A 61 0.00 -0.58 11.06
N VAL A 62 -0.97 -1.36 11.55
CA VAL A 62 -1.30 -2.68 11.01
C VAL A 62 -1.75 -2.58 9.55
N LEU A 63 -2.54 -1.56 9.20
CA LEU A 63 -2.99 -1.34 7.82
C LEU A 63 -1.82 -1.02 6.88
N ASN A 64 -0.93 -0.11 7.26
CA ASN A 64 0.23 0.25 6.45
C ASN A 64 1.12 -0.98 6.20
N PHE A 65 1.41 -1.73 7.27
CA PHE A 65 2.16 -2.98 7.13
C PHE A 65 1.48 -3.96 6.18
N LEU A 66 0.16 -4.16 6.34
CA LEU A 66 -0.59 -5.12 5.53
C LEU A 66 -0.58 -4.71 4.05
N LEU A 67 -0.78 -3.44 3.74
CA LEU A 67 -0.76 -2.93 2.37
C LEU A 67 0.62 -3.11 1.72
N ASP A 68 1.70 -2.81 2.44
CA ASP A 68 3.06 -2.99 1.93
C ASP A 68 3.38 -4.48 1.71
N ALA A 69 3.09 -5.33 2.69
CA ALA A 69 3.37 -6.76 2.59
C ALA A 69 2.55 -7.43 1.47
N LEU A 70 1.27 -7.06 1.31
CA LEU A 70 0.45 -7.52 0.18
C LEU A 70 0.95 -6.97 -1.15
N HIS A 71 1.43 -5.72 -1.18
CA HIS A 71 1.99 -5.13 -2.39
C HIS A 71 3.20 -5.93 -2.85
N GLU A 72 4.13 -6.24 -1.94
CA GLU A 72 5.35 -7.00 -2.25
C GLU A 72 5.06 -8.44 -2.69
N ASP A 73 4.14 -9.15 -2.02
CA ASP A 73 3.73 -10.50 -2.43
C ASP A 73 3.16 -10.49 -3.88
N LEU A 74 2.35 -9.47 -4.20
CA LEU A 74 1.63 -9.31 -5.48
C LEU A 74 2.41 -8.50 -6.53
N ASN A 75 3.62 -8.03 -6.22
CA ASN A 75 4.40 -7.21 -7.13
C ASN A 75 4.82 -8.03 -8.35
N LYS A 76 4.47 -7.55 -9.55
CA LYS A 76 4.80 -8.18 -10.82
C LYS A 76 6.27 -7.97 -11.20
N ILE A 77 6.91 -6.94 -10.66
CA ILE A 77 8.33 -6.68 -10.87
C ILE A 77 9.14 -7.51 -9.87
N ARG A 78 9.86 -8.53 -10.36
CA ARG A 78 10.72 -9.39 -9.53
C ARG A 78 12.21 -9.01 -9.58
N SER A 79 12.60 -8.25 -10.61
CA SER A 79 13.98 -7.82 -10.83
C SER A 79 13.96 -6.34 -11.19
N PRO A 80 13.81 -5.45 -10.20
CA PRO A 80 13.79 -4.02 -10.45
C PRO A 80 15.15 -3.55 -10.99
N PRO A 81 15.17 -2.51 -11.83
CA PRO A 81 16.43 -1.90 -12.26
C PRO A 81 17.18 -1.37 -11.03
N SER A 82 18.51 -1.35 -11.11
CA SER A 82 19.37 -0.78 -10.07
C SER A 82 18.82 0.58 -9.64
N TYR A 83 18.77 0.82 -8.33
CA TYR A 83 18.44 2.14 -7.84
C TYR A 83 19.40 3.15 -8.46
N LYS A 84 18.85 4.15 -9.12
CA LYS A 84 19.58 5.32 -9.57
C LYS A 84 19.05 6.41 -8.68
N GLU A 85 19.92 7.01 -7.87
CA GLU A 85 19.60 8.32 -7.26
C GLU A 85 19.31 9.24 -8.44
N GLY A 86 18.02 9.46 -8.68
CA GLY A 86 17.54 10.35 -9.71
C GLY A 86 17.85 11.78 -9.30
N ARG A 87 17.52 12.73 -10.16
CA ARG A 87 17.52 14.15 -9.81
C ARG A 87 16.33 14.43 -8.87
N ASP A 88 16.32 13.79 -7.70
CA ASP A 88 15.18 13.75 -6.77
C ASP A 88 14.99 15.08 -6.04
N PHE A 89 15.96 15.98 -6.22
CA PHE A 89 15.93 17.34 -5.72
C PHE A 89 15.81 18.31 -6.90
N LEU A 90 14.57 18.62 -7.27
CA LEU A 90 14.27 19.64 -8.27
C LEU A 90 14.23 21.00 -7.59
N SER A 91 14.90 21.99 -8.17
CA SER A 91 14.72 23.38 -7.74
C SER A 91 13.39 23.94 -8.26
N GLU A 92 12.89 25.02 -7.65
CA GLU A 92 11.72 25.74 -8.18
C GLU A 92 11.97 26.25 -9.61
N ASP A 93 13.21 26.62 -9.93
CA ASP A 93 13.61 27.08 -11.26
C ASP A 93 13.56 25.95 -12.30
N ASP A 94 13.97 24.73 -11.94
CA ASP A 94 13.87 23.55 -12.81
C ASP A 94 12.42 23.28 -13.19
N ILE A 95 11.52 23.32 -12.20
CA ILE A 95 10.08 23.11 -12.39
C ILE A 95 9.49 24.22 -13.25
N ALA A 96 9.82 25.48 -12.99
CA ALA A 96 9.35 26.61 -13.77
C ALA A 96 9.79 26.54 -15.25
N CYS A 97 11.01 26.03 -15.50
CA CYS A 97 11.56 25.93 -16.86
C CYS A 97 11.01 24.72 -17.65
N ARG A 98 10.85 23.56 -17.01
CA ARG A 98 10.60 22.28 -17.70
C ARG A 98 9.19 21.70 -17.47
N GLY A 99 8.42 22.30 -16.55
CA GLY A 99 7.03 21.95 -16.25
C GLY A 99 6.89 20.91 -15.14
N GLU A 100 5.94 21.15 -14.23
CA GLU A 100 5.65 20.28 -13.08
C GLU A 100 5.14 18.88 -13.49
N GLU A 101 4.14 18.83 -14.37
CA GLU A 101 3.53 17.57 -14.82
C GLU A 101 4.53 16.60 -15.42
N ARG A 102 5.56 17.13 -16.11
CA ARG A 102 6.62 16.33 -16.68
C ARG A 102 7.41 15.58 -15.60
N PHE A 103 7.81 16.29 -14.55
CA PHE A 103 8.60 15.69 -13.47
C PHE A 103 7.77 14.72 -12.62
N ALA A 104 6.51 15.07 -12.35
CA ALA A 104 5.59 14.16 -11.68
C ALA A 104 5.42 12.85 -12.50
N ALA A 105 5.23 12.96 -13.82
CA ALA A 105 5.12 11.81 -14.71
C ALA A 105 6.42 10.99 -14.82
N GLU A 106 7.59 11.64 -14.87
CA GLU A 106 8.90 10.98 -14.85
C GLU A 106 9.07 10.20 -13.52
N ALA A 107 8.77 10.81 -12.37
CA ALA A 107 8.84 10.15 -11.06
C ALA A 107 7.85 8.99 -10.93
N TRP A 108 6.61 9.16 -11.39
CA TRP A 108 5.61 8.09 -11.39
C TRP A 108 6.00 6.94 -12.33
N HIS A 109 6.60 7.25 -13.48
CA HIS A 109 7.13 6.24 -14.38
C HIS A 109 8.22 5.40 -13.69
N ASP A 110 9.16 6.07 -13.01
CA ASP A 110 10.26 5.41 -12.29
C ASP A 110 9.76 4.57 -11.09
N HIS A 111 8.72 5.03 -10.41
CA HIS A 111 7.98 4.27 -9.39
C HIS A 111 7.41 2.98 -9.98
N LEU A 112 6.69 3.09 -11.11
CA LEU A 112 6.08 1.94 -11.81
C LEU A 112 7.10 0.98 -12.44
N GLN A 113 8.38 1.34 -12.56
CA GLN A 113 9.44 0.39 -12.96
C GLN A 113 9.80 -0.60 -11.83
N ARG A 114 9.40 -0.30 -10.60
CA ARG A 114 9.73 -1.08 -9.39
C ARG A 114 8.47 -1.64 -8.71
N HIS A 115 7.38 -0.89 -8.76
CA HIS A 115 6.14 -1.19 -8.05
C HIS A 115 5.00 -1.40 -9.04
N ARG A 116 4.59 -2.66 -9.26
CA ARG A 116 3.41 -3.00 -10.06
C ARG A 116 2.58 -4.09 -9.41
N SER A 117 1.57 -3.69 -8.65
CA SER A 117 0.56 -4.60 -8.11
C SER A 117 -0.82 -3.94 -8.15
N MET A 118 -1.86 -4.72 -7.89
CA MET A 118 -3.23 -4.18 -7.79
C MET A 118 -3.35 -3.10 -6.71
N LEU A 119 -2.54 -3.15 -5.65
CA LEU A 119 -2.54 -2.11 -4.61
C LEU A 119 -1.96 -0.78 -5.10
N VAL A 120 -1.01 -0.81 -6.04
CA VAL A 120 -0.57 0.42 -6.70
C VAL A 120 -1.73 1.04 -7.47
N ASP A 121 -2.46 0.21 -8.22
CA ASP A 121 -3.58 0.66 -9.06
C ASP A 121 -4.77 1.20 -8.25
N LEU A 122 -5.02 0.65 -7.05
CA LEU A 122 -6.20 0.97 -6.23
C LEU A 122 -5.94 1.97 -5.10
N CYS A 123 -4.74 1.94 -4.50
CA CYS A 123 -4.48 2.60 -3.22
C CYS A 123 -3.38 3.65 -3.28
N GLN A 124 -2.45 3.58 -4.24
CA GLN A 124 -1.34 4.53 -4.31
C GLN A 124 -1.69 5.74 -5.17
N GLY A 125 -1.20 6.89 -4.72
CA GLY A 125 -1.22 8.15 -5.46
C GLY A 125 0.13 8.84 -5.37
N GLN A 126 0.20 10.07 -5.86
CA GLN A 126 1.44 10.85 -5.89
C GLN A 126 1.23 12.21 -5.21
N LEU A 127 2.22 12.65 -4.44
CA LEU A 127 2.19 13.94 -3.73
C LEU A 127 3.35 14.80 -4.20
N ARG A 128 3.10 16.09 -4.43
CA ARG A 128 4.17 17.08 -4.57
C ARG A 128 4.65 17.51 -3.19
N SER A 129 5.87 17.13 -2.82
CA SER A 129 6.51 17.55 -1.57
C SER A 129 7.54 18.65 -1.84
N GLN A 130 7.53 19.72 -1.05
CA GLN A 130 8.50 20.80 -1.11
C GLN A 130 9.09 21.07 0.27
N VAL A 131 10.41 20.96 0.37
CA VAL A 131 11.17 21.28 1.57
C VAL A 131 12.02 22.52 1.30
N ARG A 132 11.82 23.56 2.10
CA ARG A 132 12.61 24.81 2.03
C ARG A 132 13.54 24.90 3.23
N CYS A 133 14.82 25.12 2.98
CA CYS A 133 15.80 25.38 4.03
C CYS A 133 15.56 26.77 4.64
N CYS A 134 15.43 26.83 5.97
CA CYS A 134 15.20 28.10 6.69
C CYS A 134 16.43 29.01 6.76
N GLU A 135 17.63 28.51 6.41
CA GLU A 135 18.88 29.29 6.44
C GLU A 135 19.24 29.85 5.06
N CYS A 136 19.29 29.00 4.04
CA CYS A 136 19.71 29.40 2.69
C CYS A 136 18.55 29.65 1.72
N SER A 137 17.29 29.46 2.15
CA SER A 137 16.07 29.58 1.34
C SER A 137 15.98 28.65 0.12
N TYR A 138 16.93 27.73 -0.07
CA TYR A 138 16.88 26.71 -1.11
C TYR A 138 15.63 25.84 -0.93
N SER A 139 14.89 25.62 -2.01
CA SER A 139 13.70 24.77 -2.04
C SER A 139 13.97 23.55 -2.90
N SER A 140 13.73 22.38 -2.33
CA SER A 140 13.79 21.10 -2.99
C SER A 140 12.39 20.54 -3.17
N VAL A 141 12.05 20.16 -4.39
CA VAL A 141 10.76 19.54 -4.73
C VAL A 141 10.98 18.09 -5.15
N THR A 142 10.11 17.21 -4.65
CA THR A 142 10.08 15.77 -4.95
C THR A 142 8.61 15.36 -5.18
N PHE A 143 8.40 14.34 -6.00
CA PHE A 143 7.08 13.81 -6.36
C PHE A 143 6.96 12.34 -5.99
#